data_AF-A0A6G3LNZ8-F1
#
_entry.id   AF-A0A6G3LNZ8-F1
#
_cell.length_a   1.000
_cell.length_b   1.000
_cell.length_c   1.000
_cell.angle_alpha   90.00
_cell.angle_beta   90.00
_cell.angle_gamma   90.00
#
_symmetry.space_group_name_H-M   'P 1'
#
loop_
_entity.id
_entity.type
_entity.pdbx_description
1 polymer ?
#
loop_
_entity_poly.entity_id
_entity_poly.type
_entity_poly.pdbx_seq_one_letter_code
_entity_poly.pdbx_strand_id
1 'polypeptide(L)'
;MNIEYVLRSWFKIRGRSLEQVSFAARRLAGIIMALYFLAHMIDISTVVIGKDVYNAFLGVFTSPPAILVDLLLWAALVIHGVLGLYSLIVEMGIMVEKRKTLLAISWVTIVLLFLIGTWVIMNVF
;
A
#
# COMPACT_ATOMS: atom_id res chain seq x y z
N MET A 1 23.89 -18.14 -0.02
CA MET A 1 22.73 -17.68 -0.82
C MET A 1 23.26 -16.71 -1.87
N ASN A 2 23.04 -16.96 -3.16
CA ASN A 2 23.56 -16.12 -4.25
C ASN A 2 22.65 -14.89 -4.42
N ILE A 3 23.17 -13.68 -4.13
CA ILE A 3 22.43 -12.41 -4.20
C ILE A 3 21.85 -12.15 -5.59
N GLU A 4 22.57 -12.56 -6.64
CA GLU A 4 22.17 -12.38 -8.04
C GLU A 4 20.92 -13.20 -8.36
N TYR A 5 20.88 -14.45 -7.88
CA TYR A 5 19.70 -15.31 -8.02
C TYR A 5 18.49 -14.70 -7.31
N VAL A 6 18.68 -14.14 -6.10
CA VAL A 6 17.61 -13.46 -5.37
C VAL A 6 17.09 -12.29 -6.19
N LEU A 7 17.96 -11.38 -6.64
CA LEU A 7 17.56 -10.22 -7.44
C LEU A 7 16.82 -10.64 -8.72
N ARG A 8 17.33 -11.62 -9.48
CA ARG A 8 16.66 -12.14 -10.69
C ARG A 8 15.29 -12.74 -10.38
N SER A 9 15.12 -13.38 -9.23
CA SER A 9 13.84 -13.97 -8.83
C SER A 9 12.77 -12.91 -8.62
N TRP A 10 13.12 -11.71 -8.11
CA TRP A 10 12.19 -10.60 -7.94
C TRP A 10 11.61 -10.11 -9.27
N PHE A 11 12.38 -10.16 -10.37
CA PHE A 11 11.93 -9.75 -11.70
C PHE A 11 11.24 -10.85 -12.52
N LYS A 12 11.15 -12.09 -12.00
CA LYS A 12 10.47 -13.19 -12.69
C LYS A 12 8.95 -13.09 -12.50
N ILE A 13 8.25 -12.53 -13.49
CA ILE A 13 6.78 -12.35 -13.46
C ILE A 13 6.03 -13.59 -13.95
N ARG A 14 6.57 -14.30 -14.96
CA ARG A 14 5.89 -15.46 -15.57
C ARG A 14 5.86 -16.69 -14.65
N GLY A 15 4.70 -17.34 -14.60
CA GLY A 15 4.49 -18.60 -13.87
C GLY A 15 4.24 -18.44 -12.37
N ARG A 16 3.99 -17.22 -11.87
CA ARG A 16 3.65 -16.99 -10.46
C ARG A 16 2.19 -17.27 -10.17
N SER A 17 1.91 -17.91 -9.04
CA SER A 17 0.54 -18.06 -8.54
C SER A 17 0.01 -16.73 -8.01
N LEU A 18 -1.32 -16.60 -7.91
CA LEU A 18 -1.96 -15.42 -7.32
C LEU A 18 -1.46 -15.16 -5.88
N GLU A 19 -1.23 -16.22 -5.11
CA GLU A 19 -0.69 -16.14 -3.74
C GLU A 19 0.72 -15.51 -3.73
N GLN A 20 1.59 -15.90 -4.65
CA GLN A 20 2.94 -15.35 -4.76
C GLN A 20 2.94 -13.87 -5.17
N VAL A 21 2.04 -13.49 -6.09
CA VAL A 21 1.85 -12.09 -6.49
C VAL A 21 1.32 -11.27 -5.30
N SER A 22 0.32 -11.81 -4.59
CA SER A 22 -0.29 -11.16 -3.41
C SER A 22 0.73 -10.95 -2.28
N PHE A 23 1.58 -11.95 -2.04
CA PHE A 23 2.68 -11.83 -1.08
C PHE A 23 3.63 -10.69 -1.45
N ALA A 24 4.08 -10.63 -2.71
CA ALA A 24 4.98 -9.59 -3.18
C ALA A 24 4.35 -8.20 -3.13
N ALA A 25 3.09 -8.07 -3.58
CA ALA A 25 2.33 -6.83 -3.56
C ALA A 25 2.18 -6.28 -2.13
N ARG A 26 1.79 -7.12 -1.16
CA ARG A 26 1.67 -6.73 0.25
C ARG A 26 2.99 -6.22 0.84
N ARG A 27 4.12 -6.88 0.50
CA ARG A 27 5.45 -6.49 0.97
C ARG A 27 5.87 -5.15 0.39
N LEU A 28 5.73 -4.97 -0.92
CA LEU A 28 6.04 -3.71 -1.60
C LEU A 28 5.18 -2.57 -1.05
N ALA A 29 3.88 -2.79 -0.90
CA ALA A 29 2.96 -1.81 -0.31
C ALA A 29 3.35 -1.44 1.13
N GLY A 30 3.75 -2.42 1.95
CA GLY A 30 4.25 -2.16 3.30
C GLY A 30 5.54 -1.33 3.32
N ILE A 31 6.47 -1.57 2.38
CA ILE A 31 7.69 -0.76 2.24
C ILE A 31 7.36 0.68 1.85
N ILE A 32 6.47 0.87 0.86
CA ILE A 32 6.00 2.21 0.43
C ILE A 32 5.39 2.95 1.62
N MET A 33 4.47 2.30 2.35
CA MET A 33 3.81 2.89 3.52
C MET A 33 4.79 3.20 4.66
N ALA A 34 5.78 2.35 4.91
CA ALA A 34 6.78 2.61 5.95
C ALA A 34 7.66 3.82 5.62
N LEU A 35 8.10 3.93 4.36
CA LEU A 35 8.87 5.10 3.90
C LEU A 35 8.04 6.37 3.96
N TYR A 36 6.78 6.31 3.52
CA TYR A 36 5.87 7.44 3.61
C TYR A 36 5.57 7.81 5.07
N PHE A 37 5.38 6.84 5.96
CA PHE A 37 5.18 7.09 7.38
C PHE A 37 6.36 7.88 7.97
N LEU A 38 7.61 7.52 7.65
CA LEU A 38 8.78 8.28 8.10
C LEU A 38 8.80 9.71 7.54
N ALA A 39 8.50 9.89 6.26
CA ALA A 39 8.38 11.21 5.65
C ALA A 39 7.25 12.03 6.30
N HIS A 40 6.13 11.39 6.60
CA HIS A 40 4.99 12.01 7.24
C HIS A 40 5.28 12.43 8.68
N MET A 41 6.03 11.62 9.44
CA MET A 41 6.49 12.04 10.77
C MET A 41 7.36 13.30 10.71
N ILE A 42 8.18 13.46 9.67
CA ILE A 42 8.98 14.68 9.47
C ILE A 42 8.06 15.87 9.18
N ASP A 43 7.09 15.74 8.28
CA ASP A 43 6.20 16.85 7.91
C ASP A 43 5.38 17.35 9.11
N ILE A 44 4.74 16.47 9.89
CA ILE A 44 3.93 16.88 11.03
C ILE A 44 4.79 17.46 12.15
N SER A 45 6.05 17.04 12.27
CA SER A 45 6.98 17.59 13.27
C SER A 45 7.31 19.06 13.00
N THR A 46 7.16 19.55 11.76
CA THR A 46 7.39 20.96 11.43
C THR A 46 6.42 21.91 12.14
N VAL A 47 5.28 21.41 12.63
CA VAL A 47 4.33 22.20 13.42
C VAL A 47 4.97 22.77 14.69
N VAL A 48 5.95 22.05 15.26
CA VAL A 48 6.70 22.46 16.46
C VAL A 48 7.68 23.59 16.14
N ILE A 49 8.16 23.69 14.90
CA ILE A 49 9.10 24.71 14.45
C ILE A 49 8.37 26.05 14.23
N GLY A 50 7.17 26.00 13.66
CA GLY A 50 6.34 27.18 13.47
C GLY A 50 5.34 27.01 12.34
N LYS A 51 4.24 27.77 12.44
CA LYS A 51 3.11 27.72 11.50
C LYS A 51 3.53 27.99 10.05
N ASP A 52 4.45 28.92 9.83
CA ASP A 52 4.91 29.28 8.48
C ASP A 52 5.70 28.13 7.82
N VAL A 53 6.54 27.44 8.60
CA VAL A 53 7.30 26.27 8.12
C VAL A 53 6.34 25.12 7.78
N TYR A 54 5.38 24.85 8.67
CA TYR A 54 4.36 23.83 8.43
C TYR A 54 3.54 24.11 7.17
N ASN A 55 3.06 25.35 7.00
CA ASN A 55 2.28 25.74 5.82
C ASN A 55 3.09 25.64 4.52
N ALA A 56 4.37 26.01 4.54
CA ALA A 56 5.24 25.88 3.38
C ALA A 56 5.43 24.40 2.98
N PHE A 57 5.60 23.51 3.95
CA PHE A 57 5.74 22.08 3.71
C PHE A 57 4.41 21.44 3.25
N LEU A 58 3.29 21.84 3.86
CA LEU A 58 1.95 21.40 3.49
C LEU A 58 1.61 21.78 2.03
N GLY A 59 2.12 22.91 1.54
CA GLY A 59 1.97 23.34 0.15
C GLY A 59 2.50 22.34 -0.89
N VAL A 60 3.45 21.48 -0.52
CA VAL A 60 3.94 20.38 -1.39
C VAL A 60 2.84 19.32 -1.56
N PHE A 61 2.17 18.97 -0.48
CA PHE A 61 1.13 17.92 -0.42
C PHE A 61 -0.25 18.39 -0.90
N THR A 62 -0.45 19.69 -1.11
CA THR A 62 -1.70 20.23 -1.67
C THR A 62 -1.57 20.66 -3.14
N SER A 63 -0.41 20.39 -3.77
CA SER A 63 -0.17 20.67 -5.18
C SER A 63 -0.88 19.67 -6.10
N PRO A 64 -1.23 20.01 -7.36
CA PRO A 64 -1.89 19.06 -8.28
C PRO A 64 -1.17 17.72 -8.46
N PRO A 65 0.18 17.64 -8.48
CA PRO A 65 0.90 16.36 -8.49
C PRO A 65 0.67 15.48 -7.25
N ALA A 66 0.27 16.06 -6.11
CA ALA A 66 0.02 15.33 -4.88
C ALA A 66 -1.13 14.32 -5.02
N ILE A 67 -2.09 14.56 -5.93
CA ILE A 67 -3.16 13.61 -6.23
C ILE A 67 -2.59 12.24 -6.64
N LEU A 68 -1.49 12.20 -7.42
CA LEU A 68 -0.87 10.94 -7.82
C LEU A 68 -0.24 10.21 -6.62
N VAL A 69 0.34 10.97 -5.69
CA VAL A 69 0.92 10.43 -4.46
C VAL A 69 -0.19 9.89 -3.56
N ASP A 70 -1.29 10.62 -3.39
CA ASP A 70 -2.45 10.19 -2.60
C ASP A 70 -3.08 8.91 -3.17
N LEU A 71 -3.24 8.82 -4.50
CA LEU A 71 -3.74 7.62 -5.17
C LEU A 71 -2.78 6.42 -4.98
N LEU A 72 -1.47 6.64 -5.08
CA LEU A 72 -0.47 5.60 -4.86
C LEU A 72 -0.49 5.11 -3.41
N LEU A 73 -0.54 6.03 -2.44
CA LEU A 73 -0.59 5.70 -1.02
C LEU A 73 -1.91 5.02 -0.66
N TRP A 74 -3.03 5.46 -1.24
CA TRP A 74 -4.31 4.79 -1.09
C TRP A 74 -4.25 3.36 -1.60
N ALA A 75 -3.71 3.13 -2.80
CA ALA A 75 -3.50 1.80 -3.35
C ALA A 75 -2.61 0.94 -2.41
N ALA A 76 -1.50 1.49 -1.93
CA ALA A 76 -0.60 0.79 -1.01
C ALA A 76 -1.32 0.42 0.30
N LEU A 77 -2.08 1.34 0.88
CA LEU A 77 -2.82 1.13 2.12
C LEU A 77 -3.85 0.00 1.98
N VAL A 78 -4.70 0.03 0.94
CA VAL A 78 -5.74 -0.99 0.76
C VAL A 78 -5.14 -2.36 0.43
N ILE A 79 -4.08 -2.41 -0.40
CA ILE A 79 -3.37 -3.66 -0.71
C ILE A 79 -2.74 -4.24 0.56
N HIS A 80 -2.02 -3.43 1.33
CA HIS A 80 -1.33 -3.86 2.53
C HIS A 80 -2.33 -4.34 3.60
N GLY A 81 -3.36 -3.54 3.87
CA GLY A 81 -4.36 -3.83 4.89
C GLY A 81 -5.18 -5.08 4.58
N VAL A 82 -5.76 -5.16 3.37
CA VAL A 82 -6.65 -6.28 3.01
C VAL A 82 -5.89 -7.59 2.84
N LEU A 83 -4.75 -7.58 2.12
CA LEU A 83 -3.92 -8.81 2.01
C LEU A 83 -3.26 -9.18 3.33
N GLY A 84 -3.00 -8.19 4.21
CA GLY A 84 -2.53 -8.42 5.58
C GLY A 84 -3.57 -9.17 6.41
N LEU A 85 -4.83 -8.73 6.35
CA LEU A 85 -5.94 -9.40 7.02
C LEU A 85 -6.16 -10.82 6.47
N TYR A 86 -6.11 -11.01 5.16
CA TYR A 86 -6.13 -12.35 4.55
C TYR A 86 -5.05 -13.26 5.14
N SER A 87 -3.80 -12.78 5.17
CA SER A 87 -2.67 -13.54 5.71
C SER A 87 -2.88 -13.87 7.18
N LEU A 88 -3.31 -12.90 7.98
CA LEU A 88 -3.59 -13.07 9.40
C LEU A 88 -4.63 -14.19 9.63
N ILE A 89 -5.76 -14.13 8.92
CA ILE A 89 -6.83 -15.13 9.06
C ILE A 89 -6.30 -16.53 8.73
N VAL A 90 -5.64 -16.69 7.59
CA VAL A 90 -5.14 -18.00 7.14
C VAL A 90 -4.02 -18.52 8.03
N GLU A 91 -3.07 -17.68 8.44
CA GLU A 91 -1.93 -18.06 9.29
C GLU A 91 -2.36 -18.39 10.73
N MET A 92 -3.47 -17.84 11.22
CA MET A 92 -4.10 -18.23 12.48
C MET A 92 -4.82 -19.59 12.40
N GLY A 93 -4.77 -20.29 11.26
CA GLY A 93 -5.46 -21.56 11.04
C GLY A 93 -6.96 -21.39 10.72
N ILE A 94 -7.43 -20.16 10.53
CA ILE A 94 -8.85 -19.87 10.27
C ILE A 94 -9.09 -19.90 8.75
N MET A 95 -10.14 -20.61 8.31
CA MET A 95 -10.52 -20.72 6.88
C MET A 95 -9.41 -21.22 5.93
N VAL A 96 -8.43 -22.00 6.41
CA VAL A 96 -7.30 -22.50 5.58
C VAL A 96 -7.76 -23.27 4.34
N GLU A 97 -8.81 -24.08 4.49
CA GLU A 97 -9.43 -24.84 3.38
C GLU A 97 -10.04 -23.93 2.31
N LYS A 98 -10.48 -22.73 2.71
CA LYS A 98 -11.10 -21.71 1.84
C LYS A 98 -10.14 -20.59 1.43
N ARG A 99 -8.82 -20.73 1.66
CA ARG A 99 -7.83 -19.66 1.42
C ARG A 99 -7.89 -19.08 0.00
N LYS A 100 -8.13 -19.91 -1.03
CA LYS A 100 -8.22 -19.42 -2.42
C LYS A 100 -9.43 -18.52 -2.62
N THR A 101 -10.57 -18.91 -2.05
CA THR A 101 -11.80 -18.10 -2.05
C THR A 101 -11.59 -16.81 -1.27
N LEU A 102 -10.99 -16.89 -0.08
CA LEU A 102 -10.71 -15.72 0.75
C LEU A 102 -9.75 -14.74 0.05
N LEU A 103 -8.74 -15.26 -0.65
CA LEU A 103 -7.81 -14.45 -1.44
C LEU A 103 -8.53 -13.76 -2.62
N ALA A 104 -9.42 -14.45 -3.32
CA ALA A 104 -10.22 -13.86 -4.39
C ALA A 104 -11.12 -12.74 -3.86
N ILE A 105 -11.82 -12.97 -2.74
CA ILE A 105 -12.62 -11.94 -2.06
C ILE A 105 -11.75 -10.75 -1.67
N SER A 106 -10.55 -11.00 -1.16
CA SER A 106 -9.60 -9.94 -0.79
C SER A 106 -9.24 -9.04 -1.97
N TRP A 107 -8.97 -9.62 -3.15
CA TRP A 107 -8.71 -8.84 -4.37
C TRP A 107 -9.92 -8.06 -4.86
N VAL A 108 -11.12 -8.63 -4.79
CA VAL A 108 -12.37 -7.90 -5.12
C VAL A 108 -12.54 -6.71 -4.16
N THR A 109 -12.35 -6.91 -2.86
CA THR A 109 -12.41 -5.85 -1.85
C THR A 109 -11.37 -4.76 -2.12
N ILE A 110 -10.14 -5.12 -2.47
CA ILE A 110 -9.09 -4.15 -2.83
C ILE A 110 -9.53 -3.30 -4.01
N VAL A 111 -10.04 -3.89 -5.08
CA VAL A 111 -10.51 -3.15 -6.26
C VAL A 111 -11.66 -2.22 -5.89
N LEU A 112 -12.64 -2.69 -5.13
CA LEU A 112 -13.78 -1.86 -4.70
C LEU A 112 -13.33 -0.67 -3.85
N LEU A 113 -12.50 -0.91 -2.82
CA LEU A 113 -11.98 0.16 -1.96
C LEU A 113 -11.09 1.13 -2.74
N PHE A 114 -10.28 0.63 -3.66
CA PHE A 114 -9.46 1.47 -4.52
C PHE A 114 -10.31 2.41 -5.38
N LEU A 115 -11.36 1.90 -6.04
CA LEU A 115 -12.27 2.71 -6.85
C LEU A 115 -13.03 3.74 -6.02
N ILE A 116 -13.55 3.34 -4.85
CA ILE A 116 -14.26 4.25 -3.94
C ILE A 116 -13.31 5.37 -3.48
N GLY A 117 -12.12 5.04 -2.98
CA GLY A 117 -11.19 6.06 -2.52
C GLY A 117 -10.64 6.91 -3.65
N THR A 118 -10.44 6.36 -4.86
CA THR A 118 -10.11 7.16 -6.04
C THR A 118 -11.20 8.17 -6.34
N TRP A 119 -12.48 7.75 -6.33
CA TRP A 119 -13.59 8.67 -6.50
C TRP A 119 -13.60 9.76 -5.43
N VAL A 120 -13.41 9.41 -4.15
CA VAL A 120 -13.32 10.40 -3.07
C VAL A 120 -12.18 11.39 -3.30
N ILE A 121 -10.96 10.90 -3.53
CA ILE A 121 -9.77 11.73 -3.74
C ILE A 121 -9.99 12.71 -4.90
N MET A 122 -10.54 12.24 -6.03
CA MET A 122 -10.77 13.08 -7.21
C MET A 122 -11.88 14.13 -7.04
N ASN A 123 -12.71 14.03 -5.99
CA ASN A 123 -13.81 14.97 -5.72
C ASN A 123 -13.53 15.87 -4.48
N VAL A 124 -12.36 15.74 -3.86
CA VAL A 124 -11.94 16.57 -2.72
C VAL A 124 -11.04 17.75 -3.16
N PHE A 125 -10.39 17.64 -4.32
CA PHE A 125 -9.64 18.71 -4.98
C PHE A 125 -10.51 19.46 -6.00
#